data_AF-A0A7Y9JCA6-F1
#
_entry.id   AF-A0A7Y9JCA6-F1
#
_cell.length_a   1.000
_cell.length_b   1.000
_cell.length_c   1.000
_cell.angle_alpha   90.00
_cell.angle_beta   90.00
_cell.angle_gamma   90.00
#
_symmetry.space_group_name_H-M   'P 1'
#
loop_
_entity.id
_entity.type
_entity.pdbx_description
1 polymer ?
#
loop_
_entity_poly.entity_id
_entity_poly.type
_entity_poly.pdbx_seq_one_letter_code
_entity_poly.pdbx_strand_id
1 'polypeptide(L)'
;MKKRILVAIAATVMGLTAAGPAVAQPTHSLAARHHHHRHHHHAGAHHSCTQTSSGTCIRGGEFCPQASYGDSGWDARGRRYVCKGDHTHPHWMLP
;
A
#
# COMPACT_ATOMS: atom_id res chain seq x y z
N MET A 1 -20.32 -33.70 -12.40
CA MET A 1 -19.45 -34.85 -12.03
C MET A 1 -17.99 -34.47 -12.28
N LYS A 2 -17.07 -34.89 -11.37
CA LYS A 2 -15.59 -34.85 -11.48
C LYS A 2 -14.94 -33.45 -11.39
N LYS A 3 -13.88 -33.19 -10.61
CA LYS A 3 -13.18 -33.81 -9.46
C LYS A 3 -12.20 -32.70 -9.01
N ARG A 4 -12.27 -32.24 -7.76
CA ARG A 4 -11.29 -31.31 -7.18
C ARG A 4 -10.01 -32.10 -6.87
N ILE A 5 -8.86 -31.70 -7.42
CA ILE A 5 -7.56 -32.29 -7.10
C ILE A 5 -6.83 -31.32 -6.17
N LEU A 6 -6.78 -31.71 -4.90
CA LEU A 6 -5.86 -31.20 -3.89
C LEU A 6 -4.45 -31.64 -4.29
N VAL A 7 -3.49 -30.71 -4.35
CA VAL A 7 -2.07 -31.05 -4.39
C VAL A 7 -1.44 -30.62 -3.07
N ALA A 8 -0.74 -31.59 -2.48
CA ALA A 8 -0.25 -31.63 -1.13
C ALA A 8 0.83 -30.57 -0.83
N ILE A 9 0.76 -30.05 0.39
CA ILE A 9 1.77 -29.19 1.01
C ILE A 9 2.92 -30.10 1.45
N ALA A 10 4.07 -30.00 0.78
CA ALA A 10 5.29 -30.66 1.20
C ALA A 10 5.96 -29.81 2.30
N ALA A 11 5.76 -30.22 3.54
CA ALA A 11 6.54 -29.78 4.68
C ALA A 11 7.92 -30.45 4.64
N THR A 12 8.99 -29.71 4.91
CA THR A 12 10.06 -30.02 5.90
C THR A 12 11.32 -29.22 5.61
N VAL A 13 11.68 -28.31 6.52
CA VAL A 13 13.07 -27.89 6.71
C VAL A 13 13.33 -27.90 8.21
N MET A 14 13.83 -29.03 8.71
CA MET A 14 14.46 -29.13 10.03
C MET A 14 15.94 -28.81 9.86
N GLY A 15 16.37 -27.66 10.35
CA GLY A 15 17.77 -27.27 10.46
C GLY A 15 18.18 -27.17 11.93
N LEU A 16 19.05 -28.10 12.36
CA LEU A 16 19.59 -28.27 13.71
C LEU A 16 20.71 -27.25 14.04
N THR A 17 20.63 -26.71 15.26
CA THR A 17 21.67 -26.40 16.27
C THR A 17 23.04 -25.84 15.88
N ALA A 18 23.42 -24.72 16.50
CA ALA A 18 24.72 -24.57 17.18
C ALA A 18 24.65 -23.43 18.23
N ALA A 19 24.70 -23.78 19.51
CA ALA A 19 24.95 -22.85 20.61
C ALA A 19 26.45 -22.60 20.71
N GLY A 20 26.89 -21.35 20.56
CA GLY A 20 28.26 -20.89 20.80
C GLY A 20 28.32 -19.93 22.00
N PRO A 21 29.44 -19.86 22.73
CA PRO A 21 29.50 -19.23 24.04
C PRO A 21 29.62 -17.70 23.97
N ALA A 22 29.07 -17.06 25.00
CA ALA A 22 29.13 -15.64 25.25
C ALA A 22 30.57 -15.16 25.50
N VAL A 23 30.99 -14.13 24.77
CA VAL A 23 32.16 -13.30 25.09
C VAL A 23 31.92 -11.85 24.64
N ALA A 24 32.36 -10.94 25.52
CA ALA A 24 32.64 -9.51 25.35
C ALA A 24 31.46 -8.48 25.38
N GLN A 25 31.23 -8.00 26.61
CA GLN A 25 31.14 -6.61 27.09
C GLN A 25 30.56 -5.45 26.23
N PRO A 26 29.86 -4.50 26.89
CA PRO A 26 29.11 -3.44 26.24
C PRO A 26 30.01 -2.27 25.82
N THR A 27 30.24 -2.11 24.53
CA THR A 27 30.79 -0.87 23.99
C THR A 27 29.65 0.14 23.82
N HIS A 28 29.73 1.22 24.60
CA HIS A 28 28.88 2.39 24.50
C HIS A 28 28.79 2.84 23.04
N SER A 29 27.67 2.49 22.39
CA SER A 29 27.30 3.07 21.12
C SER A 29 26.86 4.49 21.42
N LEU A 30 27.84 5.39 21.28
CA LEU A 30 27.69 6.81 21.08
C LEU A 30 26.33 7.06 20.45
N ALA A 31 25.48 7.82 21.14
CA ALA A 31 24.17 8.21 20.65
C ALA A 31 24.34 8.85 19.27
N ALA A 32 24.20 8.04 18.22
CA ALA A 32 23.89 8.49 16.89
C ALA A 32 22.52 9.13 17.06
N ARG A 33 22.53 10.44 17.29
CA ARG A 33 21.38 11.30 17.07
C ARG A 33 21.12 11.19 15.57
N HIS A 34 20.47 10.09 15.18
CA HIS A 34 19.70 10.04 13.97
C HIS A 34 18.70 11.17 14.16
N HIS A 35 19.06 12.32 13.59
CA HIS A 35 18.12 13.27 13.05
C HIS A 35 17.25 12.46 12.10
N HIS A 36 16.24 11.79 12.66
CA HIS A 36 15.00 11.63 11.97
C HIS A 36 14.63 13.07 11.62
N HIS A 37 14.89 13.42 10.36
CA HIS A 37 14.07 14.37 9.63
C HIS A 37 12.64 13.92 9.85
N ARG A 38 12.04 14.38 10.95
CA ARG A 38 10.62 14.51 11.03
C ARG A 38 10.32 15.53 9.95
N HIS A 39 9.97 15.02 8.78
CA HIS A 39 9.07 15.72 7.89
C HIS A 39 7.78 15.93 8.69
N HIS A 40 7.80 16.93 9.57
CA HIS A 40 6.62 17.60 10.06
C HIS A 40 6.06 18.34 8.85
N HIS A 41 5.37 17.59 7.99
CA HIS A 41 4.42 18.15 7.05
C HIS A 41 3.29 18.73 7.91
N HIS A 42 3.45 19.99 8.32
CA HIS A 42 2.31 20.86 8.53
C HIS A 42 1.68 21.11 7.15
N ALA A 43 0.84 20.18 6.71
CA ALA A 43 -0.05 20.40 5.59
C ALA A 43 -1.45 20.26 6.19
N GLY A 44 -2.34 21.21 5.94
CA GLY A 44 -3.78 20.99 6.15
C GLY A 44 -4.18 19.66 5.51
N ALA A 45 -5.30 19.06 5.93
CA ALA A 45 -5.75 17.75 5.43
C ALA A 45 -5.97 17.75 3.90
N HIS A 46 -4.89 17.72 3.14
CA HIS A 46 -4.83 17.53 1.71
C HIS A 46 -4.72 16.02 1.55
N HIS A 47 -5.83 15.40 1.15
CA HIS A 47 -5.85 13.99 0.82
C HIS A 47 -4.79 13.71 -0.26
N SER A 48 -4.00 12.64 -0.08
CA SER A 48 -3.15 12.13 -1.15
C SER A 48 -4.02 11.87 -2.38
N CYS A 49 -3.63 12.40 -3.54
CA CYS A 49 -4.40 12.17 -4.74
C CYS A 49 -4.43 10.68 -5.09
N THR A 50 -5.53 10.22 -5.67
CA THR A 50 -5.62 8.88 -6.23
C THR A 50 -4.81 8.85 -7.51
N GLN A 51 -3.83 7.94 -7.61
CA GLN A 51 -3.03 7.78 -8.81
C GLN A 51 -3.69 6.83 -9.80
N THR A 52 -3.62 7.17 -11.08
CA THR A 52 -3.94 6.28 -12.19
C THR A 52 -2.78 5.29 -12.41
N SER A 53 -2.98 4.28 -13.25
CA SER A 53 -1.94 3.34 -13.64
C SER A 53 -0.72 3.99 -14.32
N SER A 54 -0.89 5.21 -14.85
CA SER A 54 0.18 6.02 -15.43
C SER A 54 0.97 6.84 -14.39
N GLY A 55 0.60 6.78 -13.11
CA GLY A 55 1.24 7.54 -12.03
C GLY A 55 0.79 9.00 -11.92
N THR A 56 -0.22 9.42 -12.69
CA THR A 56 -0.81 10.76 -12.62
C THR A 56 -2.02 10.78 -11.67
N CYS A 57 -2.33 11.93 -11.07
CA CYS A 57 -3.56 12.05 -10.27
C CYS A 57 -4.81 11.95 -11.16
N ILE A 58 -5.86 11.31 -10.66
CA ILE A 58 -7.15 11.24 -11.35
C ILE A 58 -7.72 12.63 -11.66
N ARG A 59 -8.58 12.68 -12.68
CA ARG A 59 -9.40 13.85 -13.00
C ARG A 59 -10.86 13.45 -13.12
N GLY A 60 -11.76 14.40 -12.87
CA GLY A 60 -13.19 14.18 -13.06
C GLY A 60 -13.52 13.81 -14.50
N GLY A 61 -14.37 12.78 -14.66
CA GLY A 61 -14.77 12.22 -15.96
C GLY A 61 -13.77 11.22 -16.54
N GLU A 62 -12.64 10.97 -15.88
CA GLU A 62 -11.68 9.95 -16.31
C GLU A 62 -12.18 8.54 -15.96
N PHE A 63 -11.81 7.55 -16.78
CA PHE A 63 -12.11 6.15 -16.50
C PHE A 63 -11.54 5.74 -15.13
N CYS A 64 -12.32 5.01 -14.36
CA CYS A 64 -11.87 4.42 -13.10
C CYS A 64 -11.79 2.89 -13.22
N PRO A 65 -10.84 2.23 -12.55
CA PRO A 65 -10.77 0.77 -12.55
C PRO A 65 -12.07 0.17 -12.01
N GLN A 66 -12.51 -0.92 -12.61
CA GLN A 66 -13.72 -1.63 -12.17
C GLN A 66 -13.64 -2.06 -10.70
N ALA A 67 -12.44 -2.43 -10.24
CA ALA A 67 -12.20 -2.81 -8.84
C ALA A 67 -12.44 -1.65 -7.87
N SER A 68 -12.44 -0.41 -8.35
CA SER A 68 -12.71 0.79 -7.56
C SER A 68 -14.16 1.26 -7.68
N TYR A 69 -15.05 0.49 -8.30
CA TYR A 69 -16.46 0.88 -8.43
C TYR A 69 -17.10 1.10 -7.05
N GLY A 70 -17.67 2.28 -6.83
CA GLY A 70 -18.21 2.73 -5.55
C GLY A 70 -17.19 3.41 -4.63
N ASP A 71 -15.89 3.31 -4.93
CA ASP A 71 -14.85 3.94 -4.14
C ASP A 71 -14.73 5.44 -4.41
N SER A 72 -14.13 6.14 -3.45
CA SER A 72 -13.81 7.56 -3.58
C SER A 72 -12.36 7.77 -3.95
N GLY A 73 -12.12 8.75 -4.83
CA GLY A 73 -10.78 9.21 -5.19
C GLY A 73 -10.65 10.72 -5.11
N TRP A 74 -9.40 11.19 -5.09
CA TRP A 74 -9.08 12.62 -4.97
C TRP A 74 -8.19 13.07 -6.13
N ASP A 75 -8.50 14.21 -6.75
CA ASP A 75 -7.60 14.82 -7.74
C ASP A 75 -6.43 15.57 -7.07
N ALA A 76 -5.51 16.07 -7.90
CA ALA A 76 -4.35 16.84 -7.44
C ALA A 76 -4.72 18.13 -6.67
N ARG A 77 -5.95 18.63 -6.83
CA ARG A 77 -6.46 19.82 -6.13
C ARG A 77 -7.21 19.46 -4.85
N GLY A 78 -7.28 18.17 -4.51
CA GLY A 78 -8.04 17.68 -3.36
C GLY A 78 -9.55 17.72 -3.58
N ARG A 79 -10.03 17.66 -4.83
CA ARG A 79 -11.47 17.45 -5.08
C ARG A 79 -11.81 15.97 -5.04
N ARG A 80 -12.90 15.63 -4.35
CA ARG A 80 -13.39 14.26 -4.23
C ARG A 80 -14.23 13.87 -5.45
N TYR A 81 -14.05 12.64 -5.89
CA TYR A 81 -14.89 11.95 -6.86
C TYR A 81 -15.29 10.58 -6.34
N VAL A 82 -16.34 10.02 -6.91
CA VAL A 82 -16.77 8.64 -6.70
C VAL A 82 -16.69 7.93 -8.05
N CYS A 83 -16.06 6.76 -8.07
CA CYS A 83 -16.05 5.90 -9.24
C CYS A 83 -17.44 5.28 -9.41
N LYS A 84 -18.23 5.78 -10.35
CA LYS A 84 -19.61 5.34 -10.60
C LYS A 84 -19.96 5.49 -12.09
N GLY A 85 -21.20 5.13 -12.44
CA GLY A 85 -21.71 5.19 -13.81
C GLY A 85 -21.96 3.79 -14.37
N ASP A 86 -21.54 3.57 -15.61
CA ASP A 86 -21.68 2.26 -16.26
C ASP A 86 -20.80 1.22 -15.54
N HIS A 87 -21.40 0.10 -15.12
CA HIS A 87 -20.67 -1.02 -14.50
C HIS A 87 -19.67 -1.70 -15.45
N THR A 88 -19.62 -1.40 -16.74
CA THR A 88 -18.62 -1.93 -17.67
C THR A 88 -17.50 -0.92 -17.93
N HIS A 89 -17.82 0.37 -17.83
CA HIS A 89 -16.91 1.48 -18.08
C HIS A 89 -17.18 2.60 -17.06
N PRO A 90 -16.82 2.41 -15.78
CA PRO A 90 -17.12 3.41 -14.77
C PRO A 90 -16.14 4.58 -14.87
N HIS A 91 -16.54 5.73 -14.34
CA HIS A 91 -15.76 6.96 -14.39
C HIS A 91 -15.74 7.67 -13.03
N TRP A 92 -14.70 8.46 -12.78
CA TRP A 92 -14.61 9.33 -11.60
C TRP A 92 -15.57 10.52 -11.73
N MET A 93 -16.75 10.41 -11.14
CA MET A 93 -17.79 11.44 -11.20
C MET A 93 -17.88 12.21 -9.88
N LEU A 94 -18.47 13.41 -9.91
CA LEU A 94 -18.78 14.11 -8.66
C LEU A 94 -19.72 13.24 -7.78
N PRO A 95 -19.57 13.30 -6.44
CA PRO A 95 -20.33 12.47 -5.50
C PRO A 95 -21.84 12.44 -5.76
#